data_AF-A0A3D4P940-F1
#
_entry.id   AF-A0A3D4P940-F1
#
_cell.length_a   1.000
_cell.length_b   1.000
_cell.length_c   1.000
_cell.angle_alpha   90.00
_cell.angle_beta   90.00
_cell.angle_gamma   90.00
#
_symmetry.space_group_name_H-M   'P 1'
#
loop_
_entity.id
_entity.type
_entity.pdbx_description
1 polymer ?
#
loop_
_entity_poly.entity_id
_entity_poly.type
_entity_poly.pdbx_seq_one_letter_code
_entity_poly.pdbx_strand_id
1 'polypeptide(L)'
;MVESQIPENDPAIPSTGRRLAFAKQLTSGQHPLTSRVIVNRIWLHLLGRGIVITPSDFGRLGTPPSHPLLLDWLADEFVQQNWDIKQFIKMVMLSRTYQQALSTDSAYLTSDPDIALFGSARLKRVEAEVLRDMVLEISGNLNEKMYGPPVPVMSDPVGQWVIGIENLSAGRPG
;
A
#
# COMPACT_ATOMS: atom_id res chain seq x y z
N MET A 1 12.78 -21.66 -18.71
CA MET A 1 11.33 -21.64 -18.49
C MET A 1 11.05 -22.69 -17.43
N VAL A 2 10.76 -22.30 -16.19
CA VAL A 2 10.50 -23.26 -15.12
C VAL A 2 9.03 -23.67 -15.20
N GLU A 3 8.81 -24.92 -15.58
CA GLU A 3 7.50 -25.54 -15.73
C GLU A 3 6.91 -25.79 -14.34
N SER A 4 6.17 -24.80 -13.86
CA SER A 4 5.44 -24.91 -12.60
C SER A 4 4.19 -25.76 -12.81
N GLN A 5 4.28 -27.04 -12.46
CA GLN A 5 3.15 -27.97 -12.47
C GLN A 5 2.12 -27.60 -11.39
N ILE A 6 1.13 -26.79 -11.76
CA ILE A 6 -0.09 -26.64 -10.97
C ILE A 6 -0.85 -27.98 -11.10
N PRO A 7 -1.14 -28.69 -10.01
CA PRO A 7 -1.80 -29.99 -10.08
C PRO A 7 -3.18 -29.88 -10.75
N GLU A 8 -3.55 -30.90 -11.53
CA GLU A 8 -4.88 -30.97 -12.13
C GLU A 8 -5.98 -31.05 -11.07
N ASN A 9 -7.20 -30.69 -11.47
CA ASN A 9 -8.30 -30.58 -10.53
C ASN A 9 -8.87 -31.97 -10.27
N ASP A 10 -8.51 -32.57 -9.15
CA ASP A 10 -9.03 -33.87 -8.73
C ASP A 10 -10.28 -33.70 -7.84
N PRO A 11 -11.46 -34.15 -8.29
CA PRO A 11 -12.71 -34.05 -7.52
C PRO A 11 -12.73 -34.96 -6.28
N ALA A 12 -11.81 -35.92 -6.13
CA ALA A 12 -11.76 -36.84 -5.00
C ALA A 12 -11.09 -36.25 -3.74
N ILE A 13 -10.41 -35.10 -3.86
CA ILE A 13 -9.66 -34.47 -2.76
C ILE A 13 -10.39 -33.20 -2.31
N PRO A 14 -10.63 -32.97 -1.00
CA PRO A 14 -11.30 -31.76 -0.52
C PRO A 14 -10.54 -30.46 -0.83
N SER A 15 -9.23 -30.53 -1.08
CA SER A 15 -8.43 -29.43 -1.61
C SER A 15 -7.33 -29.98 -2.50
N THR A 16 -7.26 -29.50 -3.73
CA THR A 16 -6.27 -29.91 -4.74
C THR A 16 -4.89 -29.27 -4.54
N GLY A 17 -4.70 -28.46 -3.49
CA GLY A 17 -3.44 -27.73 -3.24
C GLY A 17 -3.09 -26.66 -4.27
N ARG A 18 -3.92 -26.46 -5.30
CA ARG A 18 -3.68 -25.56 -6.44
C ARG A 18 -3.46 -24.11 -6.04
N ARG A 19 -4.22 -23.60 -5.07
CA ARG A 19 -4.06 -22.24 -4.53
C ARG A 19 -2.66 -22.01 -3.96
N LEU A 20 -2.15 -22.99 -3.20
CA LEU A 20 -0.81 -22.93 -2.62
C LEU A 20 0.27 -23.05 -3.70
N ALA A 21 0.10 -23.97 -4.66
CA ALA A 21 1.03 -24.13 -5.78
C ALA A 21 1.14 -22.83 -6.60
N PHE A 22 -0.01 -22.21 -6.93
CA PHE A 22 -0.06 -20.94 -7.64
C PHE A 22 0.58 -19.80 -6.82
N ALA A 23 0.30 -19.71 -5.52
CA ALA A 23 0.92 -18.71 -4.65
C ALA A 23 2.44 -18.85 -4.60
N LYS A 24 2.96 -20.09 -4.49
CA LYS A 24 4.40 -20.39 -4.54
C LYS A 24 5.01 -19.99 -5.88
N GLN A 25 4.31 -20.24 -6.99
CA GLN A 25 4.78 -19.83 -8.31
C GLN A 25 4.84 -18.30 -8.43
N LEU A 26 3.79 -17.59 -8.01
CA LEU A 26 3.74 -16.12 -8.05
C LEU A 26 4.82 -15.46 -7.20
N THR A 27 5.17 -16.07 -6.06
CA THR A 27 6.15 -15.56 -5.08
C THR A 27 7.53 -16.21 -5.22
N SER A 28 7.76 -17.00 -6.28
CA SER A 28 9.03 -17.71 -6.53
C SER A 28 10.20 -16.79 -6.87
N GLY A 29 9.96 -15.49 -7.08
CA GLY A 29 10.94 -14.53 -7.59
C GLY A 29 11.14 -14.59 -9.10
N GLN A 30 10.65 -15.64 -9.77
CA GLN A 30 10.77 -15.81 -11.22
C GLN A 30 9.59 -15.21 -11.99
N HIS A 31 8.48 -14.93 -11.30
CA HIS A 31 7.32 -14.33 -11.94
C HIS A 31 7.60 -12.85 -12.27
N PRO A 32 7.49 -12.43 -13.54
CA PRO A 32 8.02 -11.14 -14.00
C PRO A 32 7.28 -9.92 -13.43
N LEU A 33 6.04 -10.08 -12.97
CA LEU A 33 5.19 -8.95 -12.57
C LEU A 33 5.02 -8.81 -11.06
N THR A 34 5.14 -9.89 -10.27
CA THR A 34 4.70 -9.87 -8.87
C THR A 34 5.50 -8.87 -8.04
N SER A 35 6.82 -8.96 -8.14
CA SER A 35 7.76 -8.05 -7.46
C SER A 35 7.59 -6.62 -7.95
N ARG A 36 7.56 -6.40 -9.27
CA ARG A 36 7.38 -5.07 -9.89
C ARG A 36 6.11 -4.37 -9.43
N VAL A 37 4.99 -5.10 -9.35
CA VAL A 37 3.70 -4.55 -8.92
C VAL A 37 3.76 -4.13 -7.44
N ILE A 38 4.26 -5.00 -6.56
CA ILE A 38 4.33 -4.70 -5.13
C ILE A 38 5.27 -3.53 -4.85
N VAL A 39 6.46 -3.55 -5.44
CA VAL A 39 7.46 -2.49 -5.31
C VAL A 39 6.90 -1.15 -5.79
N ASN A 40 6.24 -1.11 -6.94
CA ASN A 40 5.65 0.12 -7.46
C ASN A 40 4.52 0.64 -6.56
N ARG A 41 3.74 -0.24 -5.94
CA ARG A 41 2.71 0.16 -4.97
C ARG A 41 3.34 0.78 -3.72
N ILE A 42 4.36 0.13 -3.15
CA ILE A 42 5.08 0.69 -2.00
C ILE A 42 5.71 2.04 -2.36
N TRP A 43 6.37 2.12 -3.52
CA TRP A 43 6.95 3.35 -4.05
C TRP A 43 5.91 4.46 -4.20
N LEU A 44 4.75 4.16 -4.79
CA LEU A 44 3.61 5.07 -4.91
C LEU A 44 3.14 5.57 -3.53
N HIS A 45 3.01 4.69 -2.54
CA HIS A 45 2.60 5.09 -1.18
C HIS A 45 3.63 6.00 -0.50
N LEU A 46 4.92 5.78 -0.74
CA LEU A 46 6.01 6.56 -0.13
C LEU A 46 6.20 7.92 -0.82
N LEU A 47 6.25 7.95 -2.15
CA LEU A 47 6.60 9.13 -2.95
C LEU A 47 5.38 9.84 -3.58
N GLY A 48 4.17 9.30 -3.38
CA GLY A 48 2.92 9.84 -3.89
C GLY A 48 2.70 9.66 -5.41
N ARG A 49 3.69 9.14 -6.14
CA ARG A 49 3.60 8.76 -7.55
C ARG A 49 4.39 7.47 -7.80
N GLY A 50 3.78 6.53 -8.51
CA GLY A 50 4.42 5.28 -8.92
C GLY A 50 5.38 5.49 -10.09
N ILE A 51 6.37 4.61 -10.23
CA ILE A 51 7.21 4.53 -11.45
C ILE A 51 6.33 4.20 -12.66
N VAL A 52 5.35 3.31 -12.45
CA VAL A 52 4.19 3.07 -13.32
C VAL A 52 2.98 3.73 -12.66
N ILE A 53 2.33 4.65 -13.36
CA ILE A 53 1.19 5.42 -12.83
C ILE A 53 -0.09 4.60 -12.71
N THR A 54 -0.18 3.48 -13.43
CA THR A 54 -1.31 2.54 -13.40
C THR A 54 -0.97 1.33 -12.53
N PRO A 55 -1.06 1.41 -11.17
CA PRO A 55 -0.62 0.34 -10.28
C PRO A 55 -1.42 -0.97 -10.41
N SER A 56 -2.55 -0.93 -11.12
CA SER A 56 -3.42 -2.08 -11.39
C SER A 56 -3.25 -2.64 -12.81
N ASP A 57 -2.48 -1.98 -13.67
CA ASP A 57 -2.26 -2.41 -15.06
C ASP A 57 -0.79 -2.27 -15.44
N PHE A 58 -0.08 -3.40 -15.35
CA PHE A 58 1.32 -3.57 -15.76
C PHE A 58 1.43 -4.27 -17.13
N GLY A 59 0.28 -4.52 -17.78
CA GLY A 59 0.22 -5.18 -19.07
C GLY A 59 0.34 -4.19 -20.23
N ARG A 60 -0.06 -4.65 -21.42
CA ARG A 60 -0.02 -3.85 -22.65
C ARG A 60 -0.98 -2.65 -22.64
N LEU A 61 -1.96 -2.66 -21.74
CA LEU A 61 -2.95 -1.59 -21.57
C LEU A 61 -2.50 -0.55 -20.52
N GLY A 62 -1.48 -0.88 -19.71
CA GLY A 62 -0.89 0.01 -18.74
C GLY A 62 0.03 1.07 -19.37
N THR A 63 0.33 2.11 -18.59
CA THR A 63 1.34 3.09 -18.99
C THR A 63 2.74 2.49 -18.82
N PRO A 64 3.67 2.72 -19.77
CA PRO A 64 5.05 2.27 -19.60
C PRO A 64 5.70 2.89 -18.36
N PRO A 65 6.63 2.17 -17.70
CA PRO A 65 7.37 2.72 -16.56
C PRO A 65 8.20 3.92 -17.00
N SER A 66 8.17 4.98 -16.19
CA SER A 66 9.05 6.15 -16.37
C SER A 66 10.53 5.77 -16.29
N HIS A 67 10.88 4.84 -15.39
CA HIS A 67 12.24 4.39 -15.13
C HIS A 67 12.29 2.85 -15.13
N PRO A 68 12.33 2.19 -16.30
CA PRO A 68 12.25 0.73 -16.39
C PRO A 68 13.40 0.03 -15.67
N LEU A 69 14.64 0.51 -15.84
CA LEU A 69 15.82 -0.08 -15.20
C LEU A 69 15.78 0.03 -13.67
N LEU A 70 15.25 1.13 -13.15
CA LEU A 70 15.07 1.32 -11.71
C LEU A 70 14.00 0.36 -11.17
N LEU A 71 12.88 0.22 -11.86
CA LEU A 71 11.82 -0.70 -11.45
C LEU A 71 12.32 -2.14 -11.41
N ASP A 72 13.08 -2.55 -12.42
CA ASP A 72 13.66 -3.89 -12.50
C ASP A 72 14.65 -4.13 -11.37
N TRP A 73 15.54 -3.17 -11.12
CA TRP A 73 16.48 -3.25 -9.99
C TRP A 73 15.77 -3.34 -8.63
N LEU A 74 14.78 -2.48 -8.37
CA LEU A 74 14.02 -2.50 -7.12
C LEU A 74 13.25 -3.82 -6.94
N ALA A 75 12.71 -4.37 -8.02
CA ALA A 75 11.99 -5.63 -8.01
C ALA A 75 12.91 -6.81 -7.68
N ASP A 76 14.12 -6.83 -8.25
CA ASP A 76 15.13 -7.85 -7.97
C ASP A 76 15.64 -7.74 -6.53
N GLU A 77 15.94 -6.52 -6.06
CA GLU A 77 16.39 -6.27 -4.69
C GLU A 77 15.33 -6.70 -3.66
N PHE A 78 14.05 -6.44 -3.92
CA PHE A 78 12.96 -6.84 -3.03
C PHE A 78 12.84 -8.37 -2.89
N VAL A 79 13.06 -9.11 -3.98
CA VAL A 79 13.09 -10.58 -3.97
C VAL A 79 14.33 -11.09 -3.22
N GLN A 80 15.51 -10.48 -3.44
CA GLN A 80 16.76 -10.83 -2.75
C GLN A 80 16.69 -10.59 -1.24
N GLN A 81 15.93 -9.57 -0.80
CA GLN A 81 15.65 -9.29 0.61
C GLN A 81 14.52 -10.19 1.19
N ASN A 82 14.22 -11.32 0.57
CA ASN A 82 13.18 -12.26 1.00
C ASN A 82 11.78 -11.63 1.17
N TRP A 83 11.42 -10.68 0.31
CA TRP A 83 10.11 -10.02 0.34
C TRP A 83 9.83 -9.23 1.64
N ASP A 84 10.87 -8.81 2.38
CA ASP A 84 10.72 -8.02 3.60
C ASP A 84 10.32 -6.57 3.28
N ILE A 85 9.04 -6.27 3.48
CA ILE A 85 8.46 -4.96 3.23
C ILE A 85 9.12 -3.87 4.08
N LYS A 86 9.49 -4.16 5.33
CA LYS A 86 10.07 -3.13 6.23
C LYS A 86 11.48 -2.78 5.80
N GLN A 87 12.29 -3.76 5.43
CA GLN A 87 13.63 -3.51 4.91
C GLN A 87 13.58 -2.72 3.60
N PHE A 88 12.67 -3.10 2.70
CA PHE A 88 12.47 -2.38 1.45
C PHE A 88 12.04 -0.92 1.68
N ILE A 89 11.05 -0.68 2.55
CA ILE A 89 10.62 0.68 2.92
C ILE A 89 11.81 1.48 3.48
N LYS A 90 12.58 0.89 4.40
CA LYS A 90 13.77 1.53 4.97
C LYS A 90 14.78 1.90 3.89
N MET A 91 15.05 1.02 2.94
CA MET A 91 15.97 1.29 1.82
C MET A 91 15.48 2.48 0.99
N VAL A 92 14.19 2.52 0.63
CA VAL A 92 13.62 3.65 -0.13
C VAL A 92 13.70 4.94 0.69
N MET A 93 13.37 4.91 1.98
CA MET A 93 13.42 6.07 2.86
C MET A 93 14.83 6.63 3.08
N LEU A 94 15.86 5.77 2.98
CA LEU A 94 17.26 6.18 3.05
C LEU A 94 17.83 6.62 1.71
N SER A 95 17.07 6.51 0.61
CA SER A 95 17.50 6.96 -0.71
C SER A 95 17.53 8.48 -0.80
N ARG A 96 18.42 9.01 -1.66
CA ARG A 96 18.45 10.44 -1.99
C ARG A 96 17.11 10.91 -2.55
N THR A 97 16.46 10.09 -3.37
CA THR A 97 15.17 10.40 -3.99
C THR A 97 14.08 10.68 -2.96
N TYR A 98 14.00 9.87 -1.90
CA TYR A 98 13.02 10.09 -0.83
C TYR A 98 13.34 11.31 0.04
N GLN A 99 14.63 11.59 0.26
CA GLN A 99 15.10 12.67 1.14
C GLN A 99 15.22 14.04 0.44
N GLN A 100 14.79 14.14 -0.82
CA GLN A 100 14.75 15.43 -1.51
C GLN A 100 13.83 16.43 -0.79
N ALA A 101 14.11 17.72 -0.97
CA ALA A 101 13.23 18.79 -0.52
C ALA A 101 12.23 19.17 -1.62
N LEU A 102 11.18 19.92 -1.25
CA LEU A 102 10.29 20.55 -2.22
C LEU A 102 11.06 21.57 -3.04
N SER A 103 10.88 21.56 -4.36
CA SER A 103 11.43 22.60 -5.23
C SER A 103 10.47 23.80 -5.27
N THR A 104 11.03 25.01 -5.18
CA THR A 104 10.30 26.27 -5.39
C THR A 104 10.65 26.90 -6.74
N ASP A 105 11.46 26.24 -7.56
CA ASP A 105 11.86 26.75 -8.87
C ASP A 105 10.70 26.63 -9.87
N SER A 106 10.18 27.78 -10.31
CA SER A 106 9.07 27.85 -11.26
C SER A 106 9.41 27.25 -12.63
N ALA A 107 10.66 27.36 -13.09
CA ALA A 107 11.06 26.81 -14.38
C ALA A 107 11.05 25.28 -14.35
N TYR A 108 11.55 24.71 -13.25
CA TYR A 108 11.48 23.26 -13.01
C TYR A 108 10.02 22.78 -12.92
N LEU A 109 9.19 23.43 -12.10
CA LEU A 109 7.78 23.04 -11.94
C LEU A 109 6.94 23.23 -13.21
N THR A 110 7.35 24.10 -14.13
CA THR A 110 6.69 24.25 -15.44
C THR A 110 7.08 23.11 -16.38
N SER A 111 8.32 22.61 -16.30
CA SER A 111 8.81 21.53 -17.18
C SER A 111 8.41 20.13 -16.70
N ASP A 112 8.36 19.89 -15.39
CA ASP A 112 7.89 18.64 -14.78
C ASP A 112 6.87 18.94 -13.64
N PRO A 113 5.67 19.44 -13.97
CA PRO A 113 4.65 19.81 -12.98
C PRO A 113 4.20 18.60 -12.15
N ASP A 114 4.26 17.43 -12.78
CA ASP A 114 3.88 16.17 -12.21
C ASP A 114 5.00 15.52 -11.40
N ILE A 115 6.21 16.10 -11.35
CA ILE A 115 7.42 15.54 -10.70
C ILE A 115 7.58 14.05 -11.07
N ALA A 116 7.43 13.74 -12.35
CA ALA A 116 7.51 12.39 -12.90
C ALA A 116 8.96 11.86 -12.91
N LEU A 117 9.94 12.76 -12.91
CA LEU A 117 11.37 12.43 -12.91
C LEU A 117 11.94 12.27 -11.50
N PHE A 118 11.13 12.44 -10.45
CA PHE A 118 11.57 12.36 -9.05
C PHE A 118 12.79 13.26 -8.75
N GLY A 119 12.80 14.46 -9.33
CA GLY A 119 13.84 15.48 -9.13
C GLY A 119 13.60 16.39 -7.93
N SER A 120 12.42 16.31 -7.30
CA SER A 120 12.11 16.98 -6.04
C SER A 120 11.08 16.19 -5.24
N ALA A 121 10.88 16.56 -3.97
CA ALA A 121 9.80 15.99 -3.17
C ALA A 121 8.42 16.37 -3.70
N ARG A 122 7.41 15.55 -3.39
CA ARG A 122 6.00 15.85 -3.68
C ARG A 122 5.27 16.24 -2.40
N LEU A 123 4.38 17.21 -2.50
CA LEU A 123 3.35 17.48 -1.49
C LEU A 123 2.38 16.30 -1.41
N LYS A 124 2.39 15.60 -0.27
CA LYS A 124 1.50 14.47 -0.01
C LYS A 124 0.29 14.94 0.77
N ARG A 125 -0.91 14.59 0.30
CA ARG A 125 -2.14 14.75 1.09
C ARG A 125 -2.11 13.77 2.26
N VAL A 126 -2.36 14.28 3.46
CA VAL A 126 -2.48 13.48 4.67
C VAL A 126 -3.87 12.84 4.73
N GLU A 127 -3.93 11.59 5.16
CA GLU A 127 -5.18 10.84 5.34
C GLU A 127 -5.96 11.36 6.56
N ALA A 128 -7.27 11.15 6.58
CA ALA A 128 -8.14 11.70 7.62
C ALA A 128 -7.80 11.12 9.00
N GLU A 129 -7.39 9.86 9.02
CA GLU A 129 -6.96 9.08 10.17
C GLU A 129 -5.71 9.70 10.79
N VAL A 130 -4.70 10.02 9.98
CA VAL A 130 -3.46 10.67 10.45
C VAL A 130 -3.78 12.05 11.03
N LEU A 131 -4.67 12.82 10.38
CA LEU A 131 -5.10 14.12 10.91
C LEU A 131 -5.84 14.00 12.24
N ARG A 132 -6.75 13.01 12.36
CA ARG A 132 -7.45 12.70 13.61
C ARG A 132 -6.48 12.32 14.71
N ASP A 133 -5.53 11.43 14.43
CA ASP A 133 -4.57 10.93 15.41
C ASP A 133 -3.63 12.05 15.88
N MET A 134 -3.18 12.94 14.98
CA MET A 134 -2.44 14.15 15.36
C MET A 134 -3.24 15.06 16.32
N VAL A 135 -4.54 15.26 16.08
CA VAL A 135 -5.39 16.05 16.98
C VAL A 135 -5.56 15.36 18.34
N LEU A 136 -5.75 14.04 18.36
CA LEU A 136 -5.85 13.26 19.59
C LEU A 136 -4.54 13.29 20.39
N GLU A 137 -3.40 13.20 19.71
CA GLU A 137 -2.07 13.28 20.33
C GLU A 137 -1.82 14.65 20.95
N ILE A 138 -2.03 15.73 20.19
CA ILE A 138 -1.84 17.12 20.66
C ILE A 138 -2.79 17.46 21.81
N SER A 139 -4.02 16.92 21.80
CA SER A 139 -4.99 17.14 22.88
C SER A 139 -4.78 16.23 24.11
N GLY A 140 -3.84 15.29 24.06
CA GLY A 140 -3.57 14.33 25.13
C GLY A 140 -4.65 13.24 25.29
N ASN A 141 -5.52 13.08 24.29
CA ASN A 141 -6.62 12.11 24.30
C ASN A 141 -6.33 10.85 23.47
N LEU A 142 -5.13 10.74 22.88
CA LEU A 142 -4.73 9.54 22.14
C LEU A 142 -4.59 8.35 23.10
N ASN A 143 -5.33 7.28 22.81
CA ASN A 143 -5.21 6.01 23.54
C ASN A 143 -4.40 5.02 22.72
N GLU A 144 -3.15 4.77 23.13
CA GLU A 144 -2.24 3.83 22.47
C GLU A 144 -2.40 2.37 22.93
N LYS A 145 -3.33 2.10 23.86
CA LYS A 145 -3.53 0.75 24.38
C LYS A 145 -4.04 -0.17 23.26
N MET A 146 -3.19 -1.12 22.87
CA MET A 146 -3.57 -2.16 21.94
C MET A 146 -4.54 -3.15 22.58
N TYR A 147 -5.46 -3.66 21.75
CA TYR A 147 -6.49 -4.63 22.11
C TYR A 147 -7.54 -4.10 23.10
N GLY A 148 -8.64 -4.84 23.24
CA GLY A 148 -9.74 -4.49 24.13
C GLY A 148 -11.08 -4.96 23.57
N PRO A 149 -12.16 -4.77 24.35
CA PRO A 149 -13.50 -4.95 23.83
C PRO A 149 -13.76 -4.00 22.65
N PRO A 150 -14.55 -4.41 21.66
CA PRO A 150 -14.88 -3.55 20.52
C PRO A 150 -15.61 -2.30 21.00
N VAL A 151 -15.32 -1.15 20.38
CA VAL A 151 -16.08 0.08 20.63
C VAL A 151 -17.41 -0.04 19.88
N PRO A 152 -18.56 0.01 20.57
CA PRO A 152 -19.87 -0.10 19.92
C PRO A 152 -20.10 1.10 19.01
N VAL A 153 -20.63 0.85 17.81
CA VAL A 153 -21.06 1.88 16.86
C VAL A 153 -22.54 1.61 16.55
N MET A 154 -23.41 2.48 17.05
CA MET A 154 -24.87 2.32 16.89
C MET A 154 -25.53 3.65 16.51
N SER A 155 -26.69 3.57 15.86
CA SER A 155 -27.52 4.74 15.60
C SER A 155 -28.41 5.06 16.80
N ASP A 156 -28.50 6.33 17.18
CA ASP A 156 -29.48 6.86 18.13
C ASP A 156 -30.90 6.84 17.54
N PRO A 157 -32.00 7.01 18.32
CA PRO A 157 -33.37 7.01 17.79
C PRO A 157 -33.65 8.06 16.70
N VAL A 158 -32.83 9.12 16.63
CA VAL A 158 -32.92 10.16 15.57
C VAL A 158 -32.09 9.80 14.32
N GLY A 159 -31.46 8.62 14.30
CA GLY A 159 -30.67 8.13 13.15
C GLY A 159 -29.22 8.62 13.12
N GLN A 160 -28.75 9.29 14.17
CA GLN A 160 -27.36 9.74 14.28
C GLN A 160 -26.45 8.60 14.76
N TRP A 161 -25.32 8.37 14.09
CA TRP A 161 -24.32 7.40 14.56
C TRP A 161 -23.58 7.92 15.79
N VAL A 162 -23.58 7.13 16.86
CA VAL A 162 -22.90 7.38 18.13
C VAL A 162 -21.86 6.28 18.37
N ILE A 163 -20.67 6.68 18.79
CA ILE A 163 -19.52 5.81 19.02
C ILE A 163 -19.33 5.66 20.53
N GLY A 164 -19.13 4.43 21.01
CA GLY A 164 -18.82 4.15 22.42
C GLY A 164 -20.03 4.08 23.36
N ILE A 165 -21.26 4.22 22.85
CA ILE A 165 -22.50 4.10 23.62
C ILE A 165 -23.26 2.87 23.15
N GLU A 166 -23.51 1.94 24.07
CA GLU A 166 -24.33 0.76 23.78
C GLU A 166 -25.83 1.08 23.89
N ASN A 167 -26.51 1.25 22.75
CA ASN A 167 -27.97 1.44 22.72
C ASN A 167 -28.73 0.12 22.47
N LEU A 168 -28.51 -0.87 23.35
CA LEU A 168 -29.11 -2.21 23.26
C LEU A 168 -30.65 -2.21 23.36
N SER A 169 -31.22 -1.13 23.91
CA SER A 169 -32.65 -1.02 24.20
C SER A 169 -33.45 -0.23 23.17
N ALA A 170 -32.82 0.31 22.12
CA ALA A 170 -33.48 1.12 21.08
C ALA A 170 -34.41 2.21 21.65
N GLY A 171 -34.05 2.81 22.80
CA GLY A 171 -34.88 3.82 23.47
C GLY A 171 -36.15 3.31 24.17
N ARG A 172 -36.32 2.00 24.38
CA ARG A 172 -37.42 1.46 25.21
C ARG A 172 -37.10 1.65 26.69
N PRO A 173 -37.95 2.34 27.48
CA PRO A 173 -37.81 2.32 28.94
C PRO A 173 -38.05 0.89 29.43
N GLY A 174 -37.13 0.40 30.26
CA GLY A 174 -37.31 -0.83 31.04
C GLY A 174 -38.28 -0.64 32.19
#